data_AF-A0A7V8JN44-F1
#
_entry.id   AF-A0A7V8JN44-F1
#
_cell.length_a   1.000
_cell.length_b   1.000
_cell.length_c   1.000
_cell.angle_alpha   90.00
_cell.angle_beta   90.00
_cell.angle_gamma   90.00
#
_symmetry.space_group_name_H-M   'P 1'
#
loop_
_entity.id
_entity.type
_entity.pdbx_description
1 polymer ?
#
loop_
_entity_poly.entity_id
_entity_poly.type
_entity_poly.pdbx_seq_one_letter_code
_entity_poly.pdbx_strand_id
1 'polypeptide(L)'
;MSNDQPQFSIIGDVSVDLVLGTLDAWPRHGTEQLMPRSELRAGGSAANSALAARHLGLSPRLIGAIGEDDLAQWLQLQLAGISVELQTCPSDTTMSVGLLHHDGERTFFTSCGHLQQLSPAFVRGHLPRPHRAASPCSPPRSCCRACVPSTAHCWPMRPARATRSRWTPAGRRRAGRRRCVTRWRRGLPTATT
;
A
#
# COMPACT_ATOMS: atom_id res chain seq x y z
N MET A 1 8.17 11.26 -28.60
CA MET A 1 7.69 9.86 -28.58
C MET A 1 7.52 9.49 -27.12
N SER A 2 6.32 9.67 -26.58
CA SER A 2 6.04 9.37 -25.17
C SER A 2 6.11 7.86 -24.99
N ASN A 3 6.92 7.40 -24.05
CA ASN A 3 7.04 5.98 -23.73
C ASN A 3 5.71 5.51 -23.13
N ASP A 4 4.89 4.86 -23.95
CA ASP A 4 3.53 4.40 -23.60
C ASP A 4 3.54 3.12 -22.74
N GLN A 5 4.71 2.74 -22.24
CA GLN A 5 4.88 1.60 -21.36
C GLN A 5 4.76 2.03 -19.90
N PRO A 6 3.98 1.30 -19.08
CA PRO A 6 3.87 1.59 -17.67
C PRO A 6 5.24 1.43 -16.99
N GLN A 7 5.63 2.43 -16.21
CA GLN A 7 6.95 2.50 -15.59
C GLN A 7 7.10 1.52 -14.42
N PHE A 8 5.98 1.23 -13.76
CA PHE A 8 5.90 0.29 -12.65
C PHE A 8 4.46 -0.22 -12.47
N SER A 9 4.32 -1.34 -11.78
CA SER A 9 3.03 -1.92 -11.43
C SER A 9 2.73 -1.74 -9.94
N ILE A 10 1.50 -1.36 -9.63
CA ILE A 10 0.92 -1.33 -8.29
C ILE A 10 -0.08 -2.48 -8.22
N ILE A 11 0.02 -3.33 -7.21
CA ILE A 11 -0.91 -4.44 -6.98
C ILE A 11 -1.61 -4.21 -5.66
N GLY A 12 -2.93 -4.26 -5.64
CA GLY A 12 -3.67 -4.22 -4.38
C GLY A 12 -5.14 -3.86 -4.52
N ASP A 13 -5.63 -3.18 -3.51
CA ASP A 13 -7.03 -2.87 -3.27
C ASP A 13 -7.53 -1.65 -4.05
N VAL A 14 -8.76 -1.80 -4.55
CA VAL A 14 -9.55 -0.74 -5.15
C VAL A 14 -10.92 -0.80 -4.49
N SER A 15 -11.35 0.29 -3.86
CA SER A 15 -12.63 0.34 -3.14
C SER A 15 -13.29 1.69 -3.35
N VAL A 16 -14.50 1.85 -2.84
CA VAL A 16 -15.16 3.15 -2.76
C VAL A 16 -15.06 3.69 -1.34
N ASP A 17 -14.71 4.96 -1.18
CA ASP A 17 -14.74 5.63 0.12
C ASP A 17 -15.84 6.71 0.12
N LEU A 18 -16.78 6.61 1.04
CA LEU A 18 -17.79 7.62 1.33
C LEU A 18 -17.37 8.41 2.57
N VAL A 19 -17.01 9.68 2.41
CA VAL A 19 -16.55 10.54 3.50
C VAL A 19 -17.69 11.43 3.98
N LEU A 20 -18.13 11.19 5.22
CA LEU A 20 -19.28 11.84 5.85
C LEU A 20 -18.84 12.86 6.90
N GLY A 21 -18.24 13.96 6.48
CA GLY A 21 -17.98 15.15 7.32
C GLY A 21 -17.36 14.89 8.71
N THR A 22 -17.61 15.82 9.64
CA THR A 22 -17.23 15.68 11.06
C THR A 22 -18.43 15.24 11.87
N LEU A 23 -18.24 14.21 12.69
CA LEU A 23 -19.23 13.67 13.62
C LEU A 23 -19.12 14.40 14.97
N ASP A 24 -20.20 15.07 15.38
CA ASP A 24 -20.24 15.78 16.67
C ASP A 24 -20.31 14.82 17.87
N ALA A 25 -21.11 13.77 17.74
CA ALA A 25 -21.30 12.72 18.75
C ALA A 25 -21.80 11.45 18.08
N TRP A 26 -21.50 10.29 18.66
CA TRP A 26 -22.02 9.02 18.18
C TRP A 26 -23.55 8.97 18.32
N PRO A 27 -24.28 8.63 17.24
CA PRO A 27 -25.73 8.52 17.30
C PRO A 27 -26.16 7.39 18.22
N ARG A 28 -27.32 7.56 18.85
CA ARG A 28 -27.98 6.46 19.56
C ARG A 28 -28.59 5.51 18.54
N HIS A 29 -28.72 4.23 18.90
CA HIS A 29 -29.43 3.27 18.06
C HIS A 29 -30.84 3.78 17.75
N GLY A 30 -31.25 3.68 16.48
CA GLY A 30 -32.55 4.15 16.01
C GLY A 30 -32.66 5.67 15.80
N THR A 31 -31.54 6.40 15.81
CA THR A 31 -31.52 7.84 15.48
C THR A 31 -30.87 8.09 14.12
N GLU A 32 -31.29 9.18 13.48
CA GLU A 32 -30.69 9.70 12.26
C GLU A 32 -29.93 10.99 12.58
N GLN A 33 -28.79 11.21 11.91
CA GLN A 33 -28.01 12.43 12.03
C GLN A 33 -27.65 12.97 10.66
N LEU A 34 -27.90 14.26 10.45
CA LEU A 34 -27.56 14.95 9.22
C LEU A 34 -26.07 15.32 9.24
N MET A 35 -25.35 14.94 8.19
CA MET A 35 -23.92 15.21 8.06
C MET A 35 -23.67 16.46 7.20
N PRO A 36 -22.69 17.31 7.55
CA PRO A 36 -22.43 18.57 6.85
C PRO A 36 -21.79 18.37 5.46
N ARG A 37 -21.24 17.18 5.18
CA ARG A 37 -20.59 16.83 3.92
C ARG A 37 -20.83 15.37 3.60
N SER A 38 -20.99 15.06 2.32
CA SER A 38 -20.95 13.72 1.76
C SER A 38 -20.15 13.75 0.47
N GLU A 39 -19.12 12.92 0.37
CA GLU A 39 -18.28 12.84 -0.82
C GLU A 39 -17.88 11.40 -1.11
N LEU A 40 -18.13 10.97 -2.35
CA LEU A 40 -17.71 9.66 -2.85
C LEU A 40 -16.35 9.78 -3.54
N ARG A 41 -15.42 8.89 -3.21
CA ARG A 41 -14.05 8.86 -3.74
C ARG A 41 -13.64 7.45 -4.13
N ALA A 42 -12.74 7.34 -5.10
CA ALA A 42 -11.98 6.12 -5.29
C ALA A 42 -11.07 5.94 -4.07
N GLY A 43 -11.27 4.84 -3.37
CA GLY A 43 -10.53 4.40 -2.20
C GLY A 43 -9.65 3.19 -2.49
N GLY A 44 -9.00 2.71 -1.45
CA GLY A 44 -8.03 1.62 -1.53
C GLY A 44 -6.60 2.14 -1.69
N SER A 45 -5.66 1.52 -0.98
CA SER A 45 -4.26 1.95 -0.94
C SER A 45 -3.61 1.92 -2.32
N ALA A 46 -3.89 0.86 -3.10
CA ALA A 46 -3.34 0.73 -4.45
C ALA A 46 -3.94 1.76 -5.42
N ALA A 47 -5.27 1.96 -5.40
CA ALA A 47 -5.92 2.98 -6.21
C ALA A 47 -5.42 4.39 -5.88
N ASN A 48 -5.32 4.74 -4.59
CA ASN A 48 -4.80 6.02 -4.14
C ASN A 48 -3.35 6.24 -4.60
N SER A 49 -2.52 5.22 -4.50
CA SER A 49 -1.13 5.27 -4.98
C SER A 49 -1.05 5.47 -6.49
N ALA A 50 -1.92 4.82 -7.26
CA ALA A 50 -1.98 4.95 -8.72
C ALA A 50 -2.45 6.35 -9.16
N LEU A 51 -3.49 6.87 -8.50
CA LEU A 51 -4.00 8.23 -8.73
C LEU A 51 -2.94 9.29 -8.40
N ALA A 52 -2.25 9.15 -7.27
CA ALA A 52 -1.16 10.04 -6.89
C ALA A 52 0.00 9.98 -7.89
N ALA A 53 0.41 8.78 -8.31
CA ALA A 53 1.46 8.62 -9.31
C ALA A 53 1.10 9.26 -10.65
N ARG A 54 -0.15 9.07 -11.13
CA ARG A 54 -0.65 9.74 -12.33
C ARG A 54 -0.62 11.27 -12.18
N HIS A 55 -1.04 11.79 -11.02
CA HIS A 55 -1.02 13.23 -10.76
C HIS A 55 0.40 13.82 -10.81
N LEU A 56 1.41 13.03 -10.45
CA LEU A 56 2.83 13.38 -10.56
C LEU A 56 3.41 13.21 -11.98
N GLY A 57 2.57 12.86 -12.98
CA GLY A 57 3.00 12.68 -14.37
C GLY A 57 3.67 11.33 -14.65
N LEU A 58 3.55 10.35 -13.73
CA LEU A 58 4.02 8.99 -13.94
C LEU A 58 2.94 8.13 -14.62
N SER A 59 3.36 7.03 -15.24
CA SER A 59 2.47 6.07 -15.89
C SER A 59 2.44 4.74 -15.13
N PRO A 60 1.66 4.62 -14.03
CA PRO A 60 1.52 3.36 -13.32
C PRO A 60 0.61 2.38 -14.07
N ARG A 61 0.85 1.08 -13.87
CA ARG A 61 -0.15 0.03 -14.11
C ARG A 61 -0.76 -0.41 -12.78
N LEU A 62 -2.07 -0.34 -12.63
CA LEU A 62 -2.78 -0.82 -11.45
C LEU A 62 -3.36 -2.21 -11.72
N ILE A 63 -3.01 -3.19 -10.89
CA ILE A 63 -3.56 -4.55 -10.94
C ILE A 63 -4.35 -4.77 -9.66
N GLY A 64 -5.63 -5.09 -9.77
CA GLY A 64 -6.51 -5.20 -8.62
C GLY A 64 -7.74 -6.06 -8.90
N ALA A 65 -8.74 -5.93 -8.05
CA ALA A 65 -10.06 -6.51 -8.23
C ALA A 65 -11.13 -5.44 -8.06
N ILE A 66 -12.34 -5.71 -8.56
CA ILE A 66 -13.55 -4.91 -8.40
C ILE A 66 -14.76 -5.84 -8.25
N GLY A 67 -15.87 -5.31 -7.72
CA GLY A 67 -17.13 -6.04 -7.68
C GLY A 67 -17.85 -6.10 -9.02
N GLU A 68 -19.07 -6.63 -9.01
CA GLU A 68 -19.97 -6.74 -10.16
C GLU A 68 -21.22 -5.86 -9.95
N ASP A 69 -21.01 -4.56 -9.75
CA ASP A 69 -22.08 -3.58 -9.47
C ASP A 69 -21.80 -2.20 -10.08
N ASP A 70 -22.72 -1.25 -9.89
CA ASP A 70 -22.62 0.12 -10.43
C ASP A 70 -21.44 0.90 -9.81
N LEU A 71 -21.05 0.57 -8.57
CA LEU A 71 -19.87 1.15 -7.93
C LEU A 71 -18.57 0.71 -8.62
N ALA A 72 -18.52 -0.52 -9.13
CA ALA A 72 -17.41 -1.00 -9.94
C ALA A 72 -17.27 -0.19 -11.24
N GLN A 73 -18.40 0.08 -11.91
CA GLN A 73 -18.42 0.92 -13.12
C GLN A 73 -17.96 2.35 -12.80
N TRP A 74 -18.46 2.91 -11.70
CA TRP A 74 -18.04 4.24 -11.24
C TRP A 74 -16.54 4.31 -10.93
N LEU A 75 -15.97 3.28 -10.29
CA LEU A 75 -14.52 3.19 -10.03
C LEU A 75 -13.69 3.18 -11.30
N GLN A 76 -14.13 2.47 -12.34
CA GLN A 76 -13.43 2.47 -13.63
C GLN A 76 -13.38 3.88 -14.24
N LEU A 77 -14.44 4.66 -14.10
CA LEU A 77 -14.45 6.07 -14.52
C LEU A 77 -13.48 6.93 -13.71
N GLN A 78 -13.40 6.73 -12.39
CA GLN A 78 -12.44 7.46 -11.54
C GLN A 78 -10.97 7.14 -11.88
N LEU A 79 -10.71 5.91 -12.33
CA LEU A 79 -9.37 5.45 -12.71
C LEU A 79 -9.03 5.73 -14.19
N ALA A 80 -9.87 6.47 -14.91
CA ALA A 80 -9.62 6.83 -16.30
C ALA A 80 -8.26 7.54 -16.47
N GLY A 81 -7.51 7.10 -17.48
CA GLY A 81 -6.15 7.58 -17.75
C GLY A 81 -5.06 6.86 -16.96
N ILE A 82 -5.39 5.81 -16.21
CA ILE A 82 -4.45 4.85 -15.63
C ILE A 82 -4.58 3.53 -16.42
N SER A 83 -3.47 2.83 -16.68
CA SER A 83 -3.53 1.46 -17.20
C SER A 83 -4.00 0.55 -16.07
N VAL A 84 -5.21 0.01 -16.16
CA VAL A 84 -5.79 -0.83 -15.10
C VAL A 84 -6.05 -2.25 -15.62
N GLU A 85 -5.78 -3.24 -14.77
CA GLU A 85 -6.09 -4.66 -14.98
C GLU A 85 -6.87 -5.11 -13.73
N LEU A 86 -8.20 -5.13 -13.83
CA LEU A 86 -9.09 -5.36 -12.68
C LEU A 86 -9.83 -6.68 -12.84
N GLN A 87 -9.67 -7.59 -11.88
CA GLN A 87 -10.44 -8.83 -11.82
C GLN A 87 -11.87 -8.51 -11.36
N THR A 88 -12.87 -8.82 -12.18
CA THR A 88 -14.26 -8.76 -11.74
C THR A 88 -14.58 -9.96 -10.86
N CYS A 89 -15.16 -9.68 -9.69
CA CYS A 89 -15.50 -10.65 -8.67
C CYS A 89 -17.03 -10.73 -8.51
N PRO A 90 -17.62 -11.94 -8.36
CA PRO A 90 -19.06 -12.13 -8.22
C PRO A 90 -19.54 -11.73 -6.79
N SER A 91 -19.38 -10.46 -6.46
CA SER A 91 -19.73 -9.84 -5.19
C SER A 91 -19.77 -8.32 -5.32
N ASP A 92 -20.38 -7.65 -4.37
CA ASP A 92 -20.43 -6.18 -4.32
C ASP A 92 -19.04 -5.54 -4.24
N THR A 93 -18.94 -4.33 -4.75
CA THR A 93 -17.77 -3.47 -4.57
C THR A 93 -17.63 -3.10 -3.11
N THR A 94 -16.43 -3.29 -2.55
CA THR A 94 -16.17 -2.90 -1.17
C THR A 94 -16.28 -1.38 -1.03
N MET A 95 -17.04 -0.94 -0.03
CA MET A 95 -17.24 0.46 0.30
C MET A 95 -16.85 0.71 1.76
N SER A 96 -16.13 1.80 2.00
CA SER A 96 -15.76 2.26 3.33
C SER A 96 -16.42 3.60 3.63
N VAL A 97 -17.14 3.70 4.74
CA VAL A 97 -17.71 4.96 5.22
C VAL A 97 -16.75 5.56 6.24
N GLY A 98 -16.17 6.71 5.92
CA GLY A 98 -15.24 7.45 6.78
C GLY A 98 -15.92 8.62 7.49
N LEU A 99 -15.76 8.67 8.80
CA LEU A 99 -16.20 9.77 9.66
C LEU A 99 -14.98 10.47 10.25
N LEU A 100 -14.97 11.79 10.26
CA LEU A 100 -13.96 12.59 10.96
C LEU A 100 -14.47 12.94 12.37
N HIS A 101 -13.59 12.96 13.35
CA HIS A 101 -13.88 13.43 14.70
C HIS A 101 -13.25 14.81 14.93
N HIS A 102 -13.74 15.55 15.93
CA HIS A 102 -13.23 16.89 16.23
C HIS A 102 -11.76 16.91 16.65
N ASP A 103 -11.21 15.77 17.10
CA ASP A 103 -9.80 15.59 17.47
C ASP A 103 -8.91 15.28 16.26
N GLY A 104 -9.49 15.20 15.05
CA GLY A 104 -8.81 14.89 13.81
C GLY A 104 -8.68 13.39 13.52
N GLU A 105 -9.11 12.52 14.43
CA GLU A 105 -9.13 11.08 14.22
C GLU A 105 -10.26 10.67 13.25
N ARG A 106 -10.11 9.50 12.66
CA ARG A 106 -11.08 8.96 11.70
C ARG A 106 -11.59 7.61 12.14
N THR A 107 -12.88 7.38 11.93
CA THR A 107 -13.49 6.04 12.08
C THR A 107 -14.02 5.58 10.74
N PHE A 108 -13.82 4.29 10.44
CA PHE A 108 -14.21 3.69 9.19
C PHE A 108 -15.13 2.50 9.43
N PHE A 109 -16.18 2.41 8.62
CA PHE A 109 -17.04 1.23 8.51
C PHE A 109 -16.90 0.68 7.10
N THR A 110 -16.28 -0.49 6.96
CA THR A 110 -15.99 -1.08 5.65
C THR A 110 -16.84 -2.32 5.42
N SER A 111 -17.49 -2.41 4.26
CA SER A 111 -18.17 -3.63 3.84
C SER A 111 -17.16 -4.72 3.46
N CYS A 112 -17.55 -5.99 3.53
CA CYS A 112 -16.64 -7.09 3.16
C CYS A 112 -16.28 -7.03 1.66
N GLY A 113 -17.29 -6.98 0.79
CA GLY A 113 -17.17 -6.90 -0.67
C GLY A 113 -16.12 -7.82 -1.31
N HIS A 114 -15.55 -7.36 -2.44
CA HIS A 114 -14.66 -8.14 -3.30
C HIS A 114 -13.19 -8.20 -2.85
N LEU A 115 -12.74 -7.39 -1.88
CA LEU A 115 -11.30 -7.17 -1.61
C LEU A 115 -10.46 -8.44 -1.39
N GLN A 116 -11.05 -9.49 -0.80
CA GLN A 116 -10.35 -10.75 -0.51
C GLN A 116 -10.33 -11.74 -1.70
N GLN A 117 -10.91 -11.36 -2.84
CA GLN A 117 -11.14 -12.26 -3.97
C GLN A 117 -10.14 -12.06 -5.12
N LEU A 118 -9.21 -11.11 -5.00
CA LEU A 118 -8.12 -10.93 -5.97
C LEU A 118 -7.27 -12.20 -6.03
N SER A 119 -7.29 -12.88 -7.18
CA SER A 119 -6.61 -14.16 -7.31
C SER A 119 -5.12 -13.97 -7.64
N PRO A 120 -4.21 -14.74 -7.01
CA PRO A 120 -2.80 -14.73 -7.39
C PRO A 120 -2.56 -15.17 -8.85
N ALA A 121 -3.48 -15.95 -9.43
CA ALA A 121 -3.42 -16.35 -10.84
C ALA A 121 -3.66 -15.16 -11.77
N PHE A 122 -4.68 -14.35 -11.49
CA PHE A 122 -4.95 -13.11 -12.22
C PHE A 122 -3.76 -12.16 -12.14
N VAL A 123 -3.23 -11.90 -10.93
CA VAL A 123 -2.06 -11.03 -10.76
C VAL A 123 -0.87 -11.51 -11.60
N ARG A 124 -0.56 -12.81 -11.56
CA ARG A 124 0.54 -13.39 -12.34
C ARG A 124 0.33 -13.28 -13.85
N GLY A 125 -0.91 -13.36 -14.33
CA GLY A 125 -1.24 -13.21 -15.75
C GLY A 125 -0.99 -11.79 -16.29
N HIS A 126 -1.10 -10.77 -15.43
CA HIS A 126 -1.02 -9.36 -15.83
C HIS A 126 0.30 -8.68 -15.43
N LEU A 127 1.14 -9.35 -14.64
CA LEU A 127 2.50 -8.90 -14.36
C LEU A 127 3.34 -8.89 -15.65
N PRO A 128 4.15 -7.85 -15.87
CA PRO A 128 5.08 -7.84 -16.99
C PRO A 128 6.01 -9.06 -16.89
N ARG A 129 6.30 -9.68 -18.04
CA ARG A 129 7.30 -10.74 -18.07
C ARG A 129 8.61 -10.17 -17.52
N PRO A 130 9.33 -10.91 -16.66
CA PRO A 130 10.64 -10.46 -16.25
C PRO A 130 11.45 -10.20 -17.51
N HIS A 131 11.92 -8.97 -17.68
CA HIS A 131 12.97 -8.71 -18.65
C HIS A 131 14.07 -9.71 -18.28
N ARG A 132 14.43 -10.61 -19.22
CA ARG A 132 15.58 -11.48 -19.03
C ARG A 132 16.68 -10.57 -18.54
N ALA A 133 17.15 -10.78 -17.31
CA ALA A 133 18.37 -10.15 -16.86
C ALA A 133 19.35 -10.33 -18.00
N ALA A 134 19.92 -9.23 -18.50
CA ALA A 134 20.99 -9.32 -19.48
C ALA A 134 21.93 -10.40 -18.96
N SER A 135 22.19 -11.43 -19.79
CA SER A 135 23.06 -12.55 -19.42
C SER A 135 24.23 -11.99 -18.64
N PRO A 136 24.59 -12.55 -17.45
CA PRO A 136 25.70 -12.02 -16.68
C PRO A 136 26.86 -11.86 -17.65
N CYS A 137 27.32 -10.61 -17.79
CA CYS A 137 28.32 -10.24 -18.78
C CYS A 137 29.42 -11.29 -18.66
N SER A 138 29.63 -12.08 -19.70
CA SER A 138 30.75 -13.03 -19.70
C SER A 138 31.98 -12.17 -19.43
N PRO A 139 32.75 -12.44 -18.36
CA PRO A 139 33.92 -11.62 -18.09
C PRO A 139 34.79 -11.66 -19.34
N PRO A 140 35.30 -10.51 -19.84
CA PRO A 140 36.22 -10.54 -20.95
C PRO A 140 37.37 -11.48 -20.57
N ARG A 141 37.65 -12.46 -21.44
CA ARG A 141 38.67 -13.52 -21.23
C ARG A 141 40.09 -12.97 -20.98
N SER A 142 40.29 -11.66 -21.03
CA SER A 142 41.56 -10.98 -20.80
C SER A 142 41.81 -10.49 -19.37
N CYS A 143 40.86 -10.55 -18.44
CA CYS A 143 41.07 -9.98 -17.08
C CYS A 143 41.58 -10.97 -16.02
N CYS A 144 41.88 -12.22 -16.38
CA CYS A 144 42.21 -13.30 -15.43
C CYS A 144 43.67 -13.39 -14.96
N ARG A 145 44.50 -12.33 -14.98
CA ARG A 145 45.87 -12.47 -14.42
C ARG A 145 46.50 -11.30 -13.66
N ALA A 146 45.85 -10.15 -13.48
CA ALA A 146 46.54 -8.99 -12.88
C ALA A 146 45.89 -8.35 -11.64
N CYS A 147 44.69 -8.77 -11.20
CA CYS A 147 44.09 -8.21 -9.98
C CYS A 147 43.69 -9.31 -9.00
N VAL A 148 44.68 -9.86 -8.31
CA VAL A 148 44.48 -10.44 -6.97
C VAL A 148 45.32 -9.63 -5.99
N PRO A 149 44.77 -8.61 -5.32
CA PRO A 149 45.20 -8.28 -3.97
C PRO A 149 44.36 -9.11 -3.00
N SER A 150 45.07 -9.98 -2.29
CA SER A 150 44.86 -10.40 -0.89
C SER A 150 43.52 -10.03 -0.25
N THR A 151 42.73 -11.09 0.01
CA THR A 151 41.94 -11.33 1.23
C THR A 151 41.57 -10.13 2.12
N ALA A 152 40.26 -9.88 2.20
CA ALA A 152 39.45 -9.80 3.42
C ALA A 152 38.47 -8.62 3.37
N HIS A 153 37.22 -8.88 2.97
CA HIS A 153 35.96 -8.37 3.56
C HIS A 153 34.78 -8.76 2.65
N CYS A 154 34.59 -10.06 2.45
CA CYS A 154 33.28 -10.58 2.06
C CYS A 154 32.56 -10.97 3.35
N TRP A 155 31.65 -10.10 3.80
CA TRP A 155 30.65 -10.45 4.81
C TRP A 155 29.79 -11.61 4.28
N PRO A 156 29.70 -12.76 4.97
CA PRO A 156 28.70 -13.74 4.62
C PRO A 156 27.34 -13.25 5.12
N MET A 157 26.50 -12.71 4.24
CA MET A 157 25.06 -12.64 4.52
C MET A 157 24.53 -14.07 4.63
N ARG A 158 24.35 -14.54 5.87
CA ARG A 158 23.58 -15.75 6.15
C ARG A 158 22.11 -15.45 5.81
N PRO A 159 21.36 -16.38 5.20
CA PRO A 159 19.93 -16.22 5.04
C PRO A 159 19.29 -16.14 6.43
N ALA A 160 18.53 -15.06 6.69
CA ALA A 160 17.72 -14.95 7.87
C ALA A 160 16.74 -16.14 7.90
N ARG A 161 16.82 -16.97 8.94
CA ARG A 161 15.78 -17.96 9.21
C ARG A 161 14.47 -17.20 9.39
N ALA A 162 13.49 -17.51 8.55
CA ALA A 162 12.11 -17.13 8.78
C ALA A 162 11.65 -17.75 10.12
N THR A 163 11.59 -16.93 11.17
CA THR A 163 10.84 -17.30 12.37
C THR A 163 9.37 -17.32 11.99
N ARG A 164 8.83 -18.52 11.76
CA ARG A 164 7.38 -18.74 11.76
C ARG A 164 6.84 -18.30 13.11
N SER A 165 6.21 -17.14 13.20
CA SER A 165 5.35 -16.80 14.33
C SER A 165 4.11 -17.68 14.23
N ARG A 166 4.09 -18.75 15.03
CA ARG A 166 2.90 -19.58 15.24
C ARG A 166 1.90 -18.76 16.05
N TRP A 167 0.81 -18.35 15.42
CA TRP A 167 -0.34 -17.79 16.15
C TRP A 167 -0.96 -18.92 16.98
N THR A 168 -1.02 -18.73 18.30
CA THR A 168 -1.82 -19.56 19.20
C THR A 168 -2.85 -18.68 19.90
N PRO A 169 -4.13 -19.08 19.94
CA PRO A 169 -5.17 -18.31 20.61
C PRO A 169 -5.11 -18.53 22.13
N ALA A 170 -5.45 -17.47 22.86
CA ALA A 170 -5.75 -17.40 24.30
C ALA A 170 -4.59 -17.31 25.32
N GLY A 171 -4.73 -16.34 26.24
CA GLY A 171 -4.35 -16.53 27.65
C GLY A 171 -3.24 -15.65 28.23
N ARG A 172 -3.63 -14.47 28.73
CA ARG A 172 -3.02 -13.63 29.80
C ARG A 172 -1.60 -13.98 30.30
N ARG A 173 -0.71 -12.97 30.33
CA ARG A 173 0.11 -12.65 31.53
C ARG A 173 0.59 -11.19 31.52
N ARG A 174 0.49 -10.57 32.71
CA ARG A 174 0.80 -9.17 33.04
C ARG A 174 2.31 -8.93 33.19
N ALA A 175 2.68 -7.68 32.88
CA ALA A 175 3.69 -6.82 33.49
C ALA A 175 5.18 -7.21 33.42
N GLY A 176 5.91 -6.47 32.59
CA GLY A 176 7.36 -6.24 32.70
C GLY A 176 7.71 -4.88 32.11
N ARG A 177 7.75 -3.84 32.95
CA ARG A 177 8.14 -2.47 32.58
C ARG A 177 9.58 -2.43 32.07
N ARG A 178 9.81 -1.93 30.85
CA ARG A 178 11.02 -1.14 30.51
C ARG A 178 10.61 -0.03 29.54
N ARG A 179 10.48 1.20 30.05
CA ARG A 179 10.39 2.42 29.24
C ARG A 179 11.80 2.74 28.76
N CYS A 180 12.01 2.81 27.44
CA CYS A 180 13.18 3.43 26.86
C CYS A 180 12.78 4.86 26.46
N VAL A 181 13.20 5.84 27.24
CA VAL A 181 13.01 7.28 26.94
C VAL A 181 14.34 7.78 26.39
N THR A 182 14.42 8.00 25.08
CA THR A 182 15.55 8.70 24.46
C THR A 182 15.31 10.21 24.53
N ARG A 183 15.88 10.82 25.57
CA ARG A 183 15.94 12.28 25.79
C ARG A 183 17.09 12.85 24.94
N TRP A 184 16.76 13.59 23.89
CA TRP A 184 17.74 14.37 23.12
C TRP A 184 18.14 15.63 23.90
N ARG A 185 19.41 15.71 24.34
CA ARG A 185 20.04 16.93 24.85
C ARG A 185 20.64 17.70 23.66
N ARG A 186 20.19 18.94 23.42
CA ARG A 186 20.97 19.92 22.64
C ARG A 186 21.82 20.73 23.61
N GLY A 187 23.14 20.69 23.43
CA GLY A 187 24.08 21.56 24.14
C GLY A 187 24.09 22.94 23.51
N LEU A 188 23.97 23.97 24.35
CA LEU A 188 24.34 25.36 24.04
C LEU A 188 25.84 25.52 24.30
N PRO A 189 26.58 26.30 23.49
CA PRO A 189 27.74 27.04 23.95
C PRO A 189 27.35 28.49 24.28
N THR A 190 27.75 28.90 25.48
CA THR A 190 27.80 30.29 25.97
C THR A 190 28.84 31.11 25.21
N ALA A 191 28.54 32.37 24.91
CA ALA A 191 29.54 33.43 24.73
C ALA A 191 29.01 34.74 25.31
N THR A 192 29.83 35.30 26.20
CA THR A 192 29.70 36.52 26.98
C THR A 192 29.82 37.77 26.10
N THR A 193 29.01 38.79 26.34
CA THR A 193 29.39 40.19 26.68
C THR A 193 28.14 40.89 27.21
#